data_AF-A0A956AQQ2-F1
#
_entry.id   AF-A0A956AQQ2-F1
#
_cell.length_a   1.000
_cell.length_b   1.000
_cell.length_c   1.000
_cell.angle_alpha   90.00
_cell.angle_beta   90.00
_cell.angle_gamma   90.00
#
_symmetry.space_group_name_H-M   'P 1'
#
loop_
_entity.id
_entity.type
_entity.pdbx_description
1 polymer ?
#
loop_
_entity_poly.entity_id
_entity_poly.type
_entity_poly.pdbx_seq_one_letter_code
_entity_poly.pdbx_strand_id
1 'polypeptide(L)'
;MFISGMSGNEIYCLAQKGLSPGEIAVGNSVYSMGLGGALGAIGRSVSGGEIRQITELISDGRHSAISRMEQEAQRHGAQGVTGVETTLGTMAGFTEFFSQGTAVHTEHAMPFFSSAASGIELYCHLDAGYQPVKFVMGNIAYALGIGRGLTGSVRTLARGEVKEFSSMYNEIRHTALERLRREAAAAGANAVVDVQVRMLPYGPGTVELLLTGTASRHPMLSNGPVPQHQVVTSELTGEELWNLAAMGYVPHQLVMATSVYSLGVSASIGALFKSIQRGELPEVTQLIYQARENALELIRKEAQALGADRVIGNRLQIREIGSGLVEVVALGTAVKRAPAGMQPQTPQLIPQAVIVDKSSRKTDESVTGLGAPLGGPMARAQNVGNSAGTRALGLAIGLFVMLLSCCLTGIIPFLSQQ
;
A
#
# COMPACT_ATOMS: atom_id res chain seq x y z
N MET A 1 -12.29 -12.13 29.40
CA MET A 1 -12.87 -12.13 28.04
C MET A 1 -12.29 -10.91 27.35
N PHE A 2 -11.68 -11.09 26.17
CA PHE A 2 -11.11 -10.00 25.38
C PHE A 2 -11.66 -10.07 23.95
N ILE A 3 -11.67 -8.94 23.24
CA ILE A 3 -12.02 -8.82 21.83
C ILE A 3 -10.71 -8.68 21.07
N SER A 4 -10.42 -9.66 20.22
CA SER A 4 -9.22 -9.65 19.36
C SER A 4 -9.59 -9.28 17.93
N GLY A 5 -8.74 -8.49 17.29
CA GLY A 5 -8.84 -8.18 15.85
C GLY A 5 -8.32 -9.29 14.95
N MET A 6 -7.57 -10.25 15.50
CA MET A 6 -6.94 -11.34 14.75
C MET A 6 -7.90 -12.45 14.32
N SER A 7 -7.64 -13.01 13.15
CA SER A 7 -8.28 -14.23 12.65
C SER A 7 -7.77 -15.48 13.38
N GLY A 8 -8.50 -16.60 13.21
CA GLY A 8 -8.06 -17.89 13.75
C GLY A 8 -6.73 -18.37 13.16
N ASN A 9 -6.43 -18.03 11.90
CA ASN A 9 -5.15 -18.37 11.27
C ASN A 9 -4.01 -17.53 11.84
N GLU A 10 -4.22 -16.23 12.07
CA GLU A 10 -3.25 -15.36 12.74
C GLU A 10 -2.92 -15.87 14.14
N ILE A 11 -3.95 -16.19 14.94
CA ILE A 11 -3.78 -16.76 16.28
C ILE A 11 -2.98 -18.07 16.25
N TYR A 12 -3.30 -18.96 15.30
CA TYR A 12 -2.59 -20.23 15.16
C TYR A 12 -1.12 -20.02 14.78
N CYS A 13 -0.83 -19.13 13.85
CA CYS A 13 0.53 -18.82 13.41
C CYS A 13 1.37 -18.25 14.56
N LEU A 14 0.83 -17.27 15.30
CA LEU A 14 1.51 -16.67 16.44
C LEU A 14 1.74 -17.68 17.60
N ALA A 15 0.81 -18.61 17.81
CA ALA A 15 0.98 -19.66 18.81
C ALA A 15 2.22 -20.55 18.51
N GLN A 16 2.59 -20.75 17.24
CA GLN A 16 3.82 -21.46 16.87
C GLN A 16 5.10 -20.72 17.31
N LYS A 17 4.99 -19.43 17.66
CA LYS A 17 6.07 -18.57 18.15
C LYS A 17 5.92 -18.21 19.64
N GLY A 18 5.04 -18.91 20.36
CA GLY A 18 4.83 -18.66 21.79
C GLY A 18 4.18 -17.31 22.09
N LEU A 19 3.44 -16.77 21.12
CA LEU A 19 2.64 -15.55 21.25
C LEU A 19 1.15 -15.93 21.31
N SER A 20 0.43 -15.35 22.26
CA SER A 20 -1.02 -15.51 22.41
C SER A 20 -1.75 -14.20 22.18
N PRO A 21 -3.01 -14.24 21.69
CA PRO A 21 -3.76 -13.03 21.39
C PRO A 21 -4.22 -12.29 22.64
N GLY A 22 -4.29 -10.95 22.53
CA GLY A 22 -4.84 -10.06 23.54
C GLY A 22 -5.96 -9.16 22.99
N GLU A 23 -6.33 -8.16 23.78
CA GLU A 23 -7.35 -7.16 23.44
C GLU A 23 -6.91 -6.28 22.26
N ILE A 24 -7.85 -5.77 21.47
CA ILE A 24 -7.59 -4.65 20.57
C ILE A 24 -7.11 -3.45 21.39
N ALA A 25 -6.03 -2.82 20.94
CA ALA A 25 -5.53 -1.56 21.48
C ALA A 25 -5.82 -0.43 20.49
N VAL A 26 -6.20 0.75 20.98
CA VAL A 26 -6.54 1.89 20.14
C VAL A 26 -5.88 3.17 20.63
N GLY A 27 -5.72 4.12 19.73
CA GLY A 27 -5.18 5.41 20.06
C GLY A 27 -5.67 6.46 19.10
N ASN A 28 -6.15 7.57 19.63
CA ASN A 28 -6.66 8.68 18.84
C ASN A 28 -5.93 9.97 19.19
N SER A 29 -5.75 10.84 18.20
CA SER A 29 -5.28 12.21 18.36
C SER A 29 -6.10 13.13 17.45
N VAL A 30 -6.54 14.28 17.96
CA VAL A 30 -7.46 15.17 17.25
C VAL A 30 -6.89 16.59 17.22
N TYR A 31 -6.83 17.17 16.02
CA TYR A 31 -6.34 18.53 15.77
C TYR A 31 -7.43 19.38 15.15
N SER A 32 -7.49 20.68 15.51
CA SER A 32 -8.43 21.62 14.89
C SER A 32 -7.97 22.07 13.50
N MET A 33 -8.90 22.10 12.54
CA MET A 33 -8.70 22.70 11.21
C MET A 33 -8.57 24.23 11.25
N GLY A 34 -8.74 24.92 12.39
CA GLY A 34 -8.31 26.33 12.47
C GLY A 34 -6.82 26.49 12.15
N LEU A 35 -6.02 25.51 12.56
CA LEU A 35 -4.61 25.36 12.21
C LEU A 35 -4.44 24.74 10.81
N GLY A 36 -5.18 23.66 10.51
CA GLY A 36 -5.09 22.94 9.22
C GLY A 36 -5.61 23.73 8.00
N GLY A 37 -6.58 24.62 8.16
CA GLY A 37 -7.14 25.48 7.12
C GLY A 37 -6.21 26.63 6.75
N ALA A 38 -5.47 27.17 7.73
CA ALA A 38 -4.37 28.11 7.49
C ALA A 38 -3.23 27.42 6.71
N LEU A 39 -2.88 26.18 7.07
CA LEU A 39 -1.88 25.39 6.35
C LEU A 39 -2.35 24.90 4.97
N GLY A 40 -3.62 24.55 4.81
CA GLY A 40 -4.23 24.18 3.53
C GLY A 40 -4.29 25.37 2.56
N ALA A 41 -4.41 26.60 3.07
CA ALA A 41 -4.28 27.82 2.26
C ALA A 41 -2.83 28.02 1.74
N ILE A 42 -1.83 27.59 2.51
CA ILE A 42 -0.42 27.53 2.07
C ILE A 42 -0.27 26.49 0.94
N GLY A 43 -0.86 25.31 1.08
CA GLY A 43 -0.83 24.27 0.03
C GLY A 43 -1.41 24.71 -1.32
N ARG A 44 -2.36 25.65 -1.32
CA ARG A 44 -2.90 26.27 -2.56
C ARG A 44 -1.95 27.26 -3.24
N SER A 45 -0.90 27.69 -2.54
CA SER A 45 0.02 28.75 -2.96
C SER A 45 1.44 28.23 -3.24
N VAL A 46 1.78 27.02 -2.79
CA VAL A 46 3.09 26.38 -3.02
C VAL A 46 3.08 25.64 -4.35
N SER A 47 4.09 25.91 -5.19
CA SER A 47 4.31 25.21 -6.45
C SER A 47 5.20 23.97 -6.24
N GLY A 48 4.57 22.83 -5.97
CA GLY A 48 5.26 21.53 -5.87
C GLY A 48 6.13 21.36 -4.62
N GLY A 49 6.49 20.11 -4.31
CA GLY A 49 7.32 19.77 -3.17
C GLY A 49 6.58 19.64 -1.83
N GLU A 50 7.35 19.29 -0.80
CA GLU A 50 6.86 19.05 0.55
C GLU A 50 6.28 20.33 1.18
N ILE A 51 5.06 20.23 1.71
CA ILE A 51 4.46 21.21 2.60
C ILE A 51 4.84 20.82 4.03
N ARG A 52 6.01 21.30 4.48
CA ARG A 52 6.64 20.83 5.71
C ARG A 52 5.76 20.97 6.94
N GLN A 53 5.02 22.07 7.09
CA GLN A 53 4.15 22.29 8.24
C GLN A 53 2.97 21.30 8.28
N ILE A 54 2.39 20.94 7.13
CA ILE A 54 1.36 19.90 7.07
C ILE A 54 1.98 18.53 7.38
N THR A 55 3.18 18.29 6.85
CA THR A 55 3.89 17.03 7.06
C THR A 55 4.19 16.79 8.53
N GLU A 56 4.70 17.81 9.23
CA GLU A 56 4.97 17.78 10.67
C GLU A 56 3.67 17.58 11.46
N LEU A 57 2.59 18.31 11.15
CA LEU A 57 1.30 18.13 11.81
C LEU A 57 0.75 16.70 11.68
N ILE A 58 0.81 16.12 10.47
CA ILE A 58 0.39 14.75 10.22
C ILE A 58 1.29 13.77 10.98
N SER A 59 2.60 14.01 10.94
CA SER A 59 3.58 13.16 11.61
C SER A 59 3.34 13.13 13.13
N ASP A 60 3.23 14.30 13.76
CA ASP A 60 3.00 14.43 15.20
C ASP A 60 1.65 13.83 15.62
N GLY A 61 0.62 14.03 14.79
CA GLY A 61 -0.72 13.49 15.01
C GLY A 61 -0.75 11.97 15.03
N ARG A 62 -0.13 11.32 14.02
CA ARG A 62 -0.02 9.86 13.96
C ARG A 62 0.86 9.31 15.09
N HIS A 63 2.03 9.89 15.35
CA HIS A 63 2.88 9.44 16.47
C HIS A 63 2.15 9.53 17.82
N SER A 64 1.37 10.59 18.05
CA SER A 64 0.57 10.74 19.26
C SER A 64 -0.50 9.65 19.39
N ALA A 65 -1.19 9.31 18.29
CA ALA A 65 -2.18 8.24 18.26
C ALA A 65 -1.52 6.86 18.51
N ILE A 66 -0.41 6.56 17.83
CA ILE A 66 0.35 5.31 17.99
C ILE A 66 0.85 5.18 19.44
N SER A 67 1.43 6.23 20.02
CA SER A 67 1.93 6.18 21.39
C SER A 67 0.81 5.91 22.41
N ARG A 68 -0.39 6.44 22.19
CA ARG A 68 -1.56 6.16 23.05
C ARG A 68 -2.00 4.70 22.94
N MET A 69 -2.04 4.15 21.72
CA MET A 69 -2.33 2.74 21.46
C MET A 69 -1.30 1.81 22.14
N GLU A 70 -0.01 2.10 22.02
CA GLU A 70 1.05 1.34 22.68
C GLU A 70 0.93 1.40 24.21
N GLN A 71 0.66 2.58 24.77
CA GLN A 71 0.44 2.74 26.21
C GLN A 71 -0.80 1.98 26.70
N GLU A 72 -1.89 1.96 25.92
CA GLU A 72 -3.08 1.16 26.26
C GLU A 72 -2.74 -0.34 26.31
N ALA A 73 -2.07 -0.86 25.28
CA ALA A 73 -1.63 -2.26 25.24
C ALA A 73 -0.73 -2.61 26.44
N GLN A 74 0.24 -1.75 26.76
CA GLN A 74 1.13 -1.93 27.92
C GLN A 74 0.37 -1.94 29.25
N ARG A 75 -0.63 -1.06 29.43
CA ARG A 75 -1.48 -1.05 30.64
C ARG A 75 -2.26 -2.36 30.80
N HIS A 76 -2.60 -3.02 29.70
CA HIS A 76 -3.25 -4.32 29.70
C HIS A 76 -2.27 -5.50 29.78
N GLY A 77 -0.98 -5.23 30.03
CA GLY A 77 0.05 -6.26 30.22
C GLY A 77 0.49 -6.93 28.92
N ALA A 78 0.24 -6.32 27.76
CA ALA A 78 0.72 -6.83 26.48
C ALA A 78 2.25 -6.71 26.35
N GLN A 79 2.86 -7.68 25.67
CA GLN A 79 4.28 -7.64 25.30
C GLN A 79 4.48 -7.02 23.90
N GLY A 80 3.41 -6.84 23.13
CA GLY A 80 3.46 -6.05 21.92
C GLY A 80 2.10 -5.85 21.27
N VAL A 81 2.10 -5.19 20.12
CA VAL A 81 0.92 -4.97 19.28
C VAL A 81 1.26 -5.37 17.84
N THR A 82 0.41 -6.19 17.22
CA THR A 82 0.54 -6.61 15.81
C THR A 82 -0.62 -6.07 14.98
N GLY A 83 -0.45 -6.02 13.66
CA GLY A 83 -1.46 -5.52 12.73
C GLY A 83 -1.76 -4.04 12.95
N VAL A 84 -0.73 -3.25 13.25
CA VAL A 84 -0.89 -1.82 13.51
C VAL A 84 -1.26 -1.11 12.21
N GLU A 85 -2.44 -0.50 12.24
CA GLU A 85 -2.93 0.37 11.18
C GLU A 85 -3.10 1.78 11.70
N THR A 86 -2.77 2.77 10.87
CA THR A 86 -3.01 4.18 11.15
C THR A 86 -3.83 4.81 10.04
N THR A 87 -4.96 5.43 10.40
CA THR A 87 -5.89 6.10 9.50
C THR A 87 -6.02 7.57 9.87
N LEU A 88 -6.45 8.36 8.90
CA LEU A 88 -6.71 9.79 9.05
C LEU A 88 -8.14 10.06 8.60
N GLY A 89 -8.92 10.66 9.50
CA GLY A 89 -10.29 11.10 9.25
C GLY A 89 -10.42 12.61 9.39
N THR A 90 -11.44 13.18 8.76
CA THR A 90 -11.81 14.59 8.97
C THR A 90 -13.29 14.69 9.29
N MET A 91 -13.63 15.35 10.39
CA MET A 91 -15.02 15.55 10.79
C MET A 91 -15.21 16.91 11.46
N ALA A 92 -16.25 17.64 11.05
CA ALA A 92 -16.76 18.84 11.73
C ALA A 92 -15.69 19.89 12.14
N GLY A 93 -14.69 20.15 11.30
CA GLY A 93 -13.64 21.11 11.66
C GLY A 93 -12.40 20.50 12.31
N PHE A 94 -12.30 19.18 12.40
CA PHE A 94 -11.17 18.48 13.02
C PHE A 94 -10.55 17.46 12.09
N THR A 95 -9.25 17.24 12.26
CA THR A 95 -8.51 16.09 11.72
C THR A 95 -8.27 15.10 12.85
N GLU A 96 -8.75 13.88 12.68
CA GLU A 96 -8.50 12.76 13.58
C GLU A 96 -7.42 11.86 13.00
N PHE A 97 -6.45 11.51 13.82
CA PHE A 97 -5.52 10.42 13.59
C PHE A 97 -5.93 9.27 14.49
N PHE A 98 -6.24 8.13 13.91
CA PHE A 98 -6.64 6.93 14.63
C PHE A 98 -5.62 5.83 14.34
N SER A 99 -5.18 5.14 15.38
CA SER A 99 -4.30 3.99 15.28
C SER A 99 -4.88 2.83 16.07
N GLN A 100 -4.81 1.63 15.51
CA GLN A 100 -5.31 0.42 16.14
C GLN A 100 -4.39 -0.75 15.84
N GLY A 101 -4.42 -1.75 16.71
CA GLY A 101 -3.80 -3.05 16.48
C GLY A 101 -4.30 -4.06 17.50
N THR A 102 -3.82 -5.30 17.43
CA THR A 102 -4.17 -6.32 18.42
C THR A 102 -2.99 -6.61 19.33
N ALA A 103 -3.22 -6.55 20.64
CA ALA A 103 -2.22 -6.90 21.64
C ALA A 103 -1.80 -8.37 21.50
N VAL A 104 -0.55 -8.66 21.84
CA VAL A 104 -0.03 -10.03 21.97
C VAL A 104 0.66 -10.20 23.31
N HIS A 105 0.54 -11.41 23.85
CA HIS A 105 1.15 -11.79 25.12
C HIS A 105 2.15 -12.93 24.92
N THR A 106 3.12 -13.02 25.83
CA THR A 106 4.03 -14.16 25.90
C THR A 106 4.46 -14.42 27.34
N GLU A 107 4.81 -15.66 27.63
CA GLU A 107 5.40 -16.06 28.91
C GLU A 107 6.89 -15.69 29.00
N HIS A 108 7.51 -15.38 27.86
CA HIS A 108 8.92 -15.03 27.79
C HIS A 108 9.13 -13.52 28.00
N ALA A 109 10.16 -13.16 28.78
CA ALA A 109 10.53 -11.76 28.91
C ALA A 109 11.06 -11.23 27.57
N MET A 110 10.38 -10.24 27.00
CA MET A 110 10.81 -9.51 25.81
C MET A 110 10.51 -8.01 25.95
N PRO A 111 11.31 -7.13 25.32
CA PRO A 111 10.96 -5.72 25.20
C PRO A 111 9.62 -5.56 24.50
N PHE A 112 8.87 -4.52 24.89
CA PHE A 112 7.63 -4.18 24.21
C PHE A 112 7.91 -3.84 22.73
N PHE A 113 7.06 -4.32 21.82
CA PHE A 113 7.15 -4.00 20.40
C PHE A 113 5.80 -3.58 19.81
N SER A 114 5.86 -2.89 18.67
CA SER A 114 4.71 -2.67 17.78
C SER A 114 5.08 -3.09 16.36
N SER A 115 4.12 -3.56 15.58
CA SER A 115 4.36 -4.16 14.26
C SER A 115 3.23 -3.85 13.28
N ALA A 116 3.59 -3.43 12.06
CA ALA A 116 2.64 -3.26 10.96
C ALA A 116 2.09 -4.61 10.49
N ALA A 117 2.93 -5.65 10.60
CA ALA A 117 2.64 -6.99 10.14
C ALA A 117 1.39 -7.57 10.82
N SER A 118 0.53 -8.21 10.05
CA SER A 118 -0.52 -9.10 10.58
C SER A 118 0.07 -10.23 11.44
N GLY A 119 -0.76 -10.99 12.14
CA GLY A 119 -0.28 -12.13 12.92
C GLY A 119 0.41 -13.21 12.06
N ILE A 120 -0.03 -13.37 10.80
CA ILE A 120 0.59 -14.29 9.83
C ILE A 120 1.95 -13.76 9.37
N GLU A 121 2.04 -12.49 8.99
CA GLU A 121 3.29 -11.89 8.53
C GLU A 121 4.31 -11.81 9.67
N LEU A 122 3.86 -11.49 10.89
CA LEU A 122 4.70 -11.49 12.07
C LEU A 122 5.26 -12.90 12.37
N TYR A 123 4.45 -13.96 12.21
CA TYR A 123 4.94 -15.34 12.28
C TYR A 123 6.07 -15.57 11.26
N CYS A 124 5.89 -15.14 10.00
CA CYS A 124 6.88 -15.30 8.95
C CYS A 124 8.17 -14.51 9.26
N HIS A 125 8.05 -13.29 9.76
CA HIS A 125 9.18 -12.46 10.19
C HIS A 125 9.98 -13.16 11.29
N LEU A 126 9.30 -13.62 12.34
CA LEU A 126 9.93 -14.31 13.46
C LEU A 126 10.59 -15.62 13.02
N ASP A 127 9.94 -16.38 12.14
CA ASP A 127 10.51 -17.61 11.58
C ASP A 127 11.76 -17.34 10.74
N ALA A 128 11.75 -16.26 9.95
CA ALA A 128 12.90 -15.79 9.18
C ALA A 128 13.97 -15.08 10.03
N GLY A 129 13.82 -15.03 11.36
CA GLY A 129 14.83 -14.47 12.28
C GLY A 129 14.75 -12.96 12.51
N TYR A 130 13.72 -12.28 11.99
CA TYR A 130 13.48 -10.86 12.22
C TYR A 130 12.71 -10.67 13.54
N GLN A 131 13.35 -10.00 14.49
CA GLN A 131 12.76 -9.66 15.79
C GLN A 131 12.09 -8.29 15.70
N PRO A 132 10.77 -8.15 15.91
CA PRO A 132 10.09 -6.87 15.83
C PRO A 132 10.56 -5.94 16.95
N VAL A 133 10.63 -4.64 16.64
CA VAL A 133 11.03 -3.58 17.58
C VAL A 133 9.94 -2.52 17.67
N LYS A 134 9.51 -1.95 16.54
CA LYS A 134 8.58 -0.83 16.54
C LYS A 134 7.84 -0.69 15.21
N PHE A 135 6.58 -0.30 15.26
CA PHE A 135 5.85 0.24 14.12
C PHE A 135 6.44 1.61 13.80
N VAL A 136 6.93 1.79 12.58
CA VAL A 136 7.59 3.03 12.15
C VAL A 136 6.93 3.58 10.90
N MET A 137 7.08 4.90 10.69
CA MET A 137 6.56 5.56 9.51
C MET A 137 7.50 6.61 8.93
N GLY A 138 7.34 6.87 7.65
CA GLY A 138 7.94 8.01 6.96
C GLY A 138 6.89 8.68 6.10
N ASN A 139 6.56 9.94 6.40
CA ASN A 139 5.52 10.66 5.70
C ASN A 139 6.01 11.97 5.05
N ILE A 140 5.39 12.32 3.94
CA ILE A 140 5.49 13.63 3.28
C ILE A 140 4.13 14.07 2.78
N ALA A 141 3.67 15.24 3.21
CA ALA A 141 2.56 15.93 2.59
C ALA A 141 3.10 16.87 1.51
N TYR A 142 2.57 16.79 0.29
CA TYR A 142 2.98 17.64 -0.82
C TYR A 142 1.78 18.12 -1.64
N ALA A 143 1.94 19.28 -2.27
CA ALA A 143 0.91 19.85 -3.15
C ALA A 143 0.92 19.14 -4.51
N LEU A 144 -0.25 18.74 -4.99
CA LEU A 144 -0.50 18.41 -6.40
C LEU A 144 -0.48 19.71 -7.21
N GLY A 145 0.73 20.20 -7.50
CA GLY A 145 1.01 21.52 -8.06
C GLY A 145 0.59 21.77 -9.53
N ILE A 146 -0.53 21.22 -10.00
CA ILE A 146 -0.97 21.39 -11.39
C ILE A 146 -1.84 22.65 -11.61
N GLY A 147 -2.23 23.37 -10.54
CA GLY A 147 -3.31 24.37 -10.64
C GLY A 147 -2.96 25.84 -10.90
N ARG A 148 -1.86 26.40 -10.36
CA ARG A 148 -1.72 27.88 -10.30
C ARG A 148 -0.37 28.50 -10.63
N GLY A 149 0.77 27.82 -10.40
CA GLY A 149 2.10 28.35 -10.76
C GLY A 149 2.60 27.93 -12.13
N LEU A 150 2.11 26.79 -12.63
CA LEU A 150 2.56 26.15 -13.88
C LEU A 150 1.46 26.08 -14.95
N THR A 151 0.26 26.62 -14.71
CA THR A 151 -0.81 26.66 -15.72
C THR A 151 -0.44 27.45 -16.97
N GLY A 152 0.59 28.32 -16.89
CA GLY A 152 1.23 28.94 -18.04
C GLY A 152 2.22 28.02 -18.79
N SER A 153 2.85 27.06 -18.10
CA SER A 153 3.90 26.18 -18.61
C SER A 153 3.38 24.83 -19.11
N VAL A 154 2.31 24.29 -18.50
CA VAL A 154 1.69 23.02 -18.91
C VAL A 154 0.98 23.15 -20.27
N ARG A 155 0.54 24.37 -20.64
CA ARG A 155 0.03 24.67 -21.99
C ARG A 155 1.08 24.47 -23.11
N THR A 156 2.35 24.25 -22.76
CA THR A 156 3.48 24.22 -23.70
C THR A 156 4.41 23.01 -23.49
N LEU A 157 4.06 22.03 -22.63
CA LEU A 157 4.93 20.88 -22.41
C LEU A 157 4.97 20.01 -23.66
N ALA A 158 6.16 19.90 -24.24
CA ALA A 158 6.46 18.95 -25.30
C ALA A 158 6.06 17.54 -24.84
N ARG A 159 5.49 16.77 -25.77
CA ARG A 159 5.12 15.38 -25.53
C ARG A 159 6.35 14.58 -25.11
N GLY A 160 6.23 13.77 -24.07
CA GLY A 160 7.34 13.00 -23.49
C GLY A 160 7.48 13.20 -21.99
N GLU A 161 8.63 12.79 -21.45
CA GLU A 161 8.92 12.87 -20.03
C GLU A 161 9.01 14.33 -19.56
N VAL A 162 8.26 14.65 -18.50
CA VAL A 162 8.37 15.90 -17.76
C VAL A 162 9.34 15.65 -16.60
N LYS A 163 10.63 15.90 -16.86
CA LYS A 163 11.72 15.54 -15.94
C LYS A 163 11.65 16.26 -14.61
N GLU A 164 11.16 17.49 -14.60
CA GLU A 164 11.01 18.29 -13.39
C GLU A 164 10.00 17.65 -12.44
N PHE A 165 8.85 17.19 -12.96
CA PHE A 165 7.88 16.45 -12.16
C PHE A 165 8.43 15.09 -11.74
N SER A 166 9.02 14.34 -12.66
CA SER A 166 9.61 13.03 -12.36
C SER A 166 10.63 13.13 -11.22
N SER A 167 11.53 14.13 -11.29
CA SER A 167 12.56 14.37 -10.28
C SER A 167 11.95 14.75 -8.93
N MET A 168 10.96 15.66 -8.90
CA MET A 168 10.26 16.05 -7.67
C MET A 168 9.57 14.85 -7.01
N TYR A 169 8.87 14.01 -7.78
CA TYR A 169 8.19 12.83 -7.27
C TYR A 169 9.15 11.75 -6.75
N ASN A 170 10.34 11.63 -7.35
CA ASN A 170 11.40 10.75 -6.85
C ASN A 170 11.97 11.30 -5.54
N GLU A 171 12.32 12.60 -5.47
CA GLU A 171 12.81 13.24 -4.24
C GLU A 171 11.86 13.06 -3.05
N ILE A 172 10.55 13.22 -3.28
CA ILE A 172 9.51 12.98 -2.26
C ILE A 172 9.56 11.53 -1.76
N ARG A 173 9.64 10.54 -2.66
CA ARG A 173 9.67 9.12 -2.27
C ARG A 173 10.92 8.75 -1.50
N HIS A 174 12.10 9.19 -1.97
CA HIS A 174 13.37 8.95 -1.30
C HIS A 174 13.43 9.63 0.06
N THR A 175 12.89 10.85 0.18
CA THR A 175 12.83 11.56 1.47
C THR A 175 11.89 10.86 2.45
N ALA A 176 10.75 10.33 2.00
CA ALA A 176 9.84 9.57 2.84
C ALA A 176 10.48 8.25 3.33
N LEU A 177 11.20 7.55 2.45
CA LEU A 177 11.97 6.35 2.81
C LEU A 177 13.07 6.68 3.83
N GLU A 178 13.77 7.79 3.66
CA GLU A 178 14.81 8.20 4.60
C GLU A 178 14.25 8.49 6.00
N ARG A 179 13.05 9.08 6.08
CA ARG A 179 12.36 9.29 7.37
C ARG A 179 11.99 7.98 8.05
N LEU A 180 11.47 7.02 7.29
CA LEU A 180 11.16 5.68 7.78
C LEU A 180 12.42 5.00 8.36
N ARG A 181 13.53 5.05 7.62
CA ARG A 181 14.82 4.47 8.03
C ARG A 181 15.40 5.16 9.25
N ARG A 182 15.28 6.48 9.33
CA ARG A 182 15.72 7.28 10.47
C ARG A 182 14.96 6.89 11.73
N GLU A 183 13.65 6.73 11.65
CA GLU A 183 12.83 6.31 12.80
C GLU A 183 13.21 4.89 13.25
N ALA A 184 13.39 3.96 12.31
CA ALA A 184 13.83 2.60 12.61
C ALA A 184 15.22 2.54 13.28
N ALA A 185 16.19 3.28 12.74
CA ALA A 185 17.53 3.39 13.33
C ALA A 185 17.48 3.98 14.74
N ALA A 186 16.66 5.02 14.95
CA ALA A 186 16.48 5.63 16.27
C ALA A 186 15.84 4.65 17.29
N ALA A 187 15.01 3.72 16.83
CA ALA A 187 14.47 2.62 17.63
C ALA A 187 15.48 1.47 17.87
N GLY A 188 16.67 1.52 17.27
CA GLY A 188 17.70 0.48 17.39
C GLY A 188 17.53 -0.70 16.44
N ALA A 189 16.65 -0.59 15.45
CA ALA A 189 16.44 -1.61 14.43
C ALA A 189 17.52 -1.53 13.32
N ASN A 190 17.68 -2.63 12.58
CA ASN A 190 18.57 -2.71 11.42
C ASN A 190 17.83 -3.09 10.12
N ALA A 191 16.52 -3.34 10.20
CA ALA A 191 15.65 -3.52 9.05
C ALA A 191 14.29 -2.88 9.30
N VAL A 192 13.59 -2.53 8.22
CA VAL A 192 12.15 -2.31 8.18
C VAL A 192 11.58 -3.28 7.15
N VAL A 193 10.80 -4.24 7.63
CA VAL A 193 10.14 -5.25 6.79
C VAL A 193 8.66 -4.95 6.69
N ASP A 194 8.00 -5.52 5.68
CA ASP A 194 6.58 -5.27 5.38
C ASP A 194 6.28 -3.76 5.22
N VAL A 195 7.09 -3.11 4.40
CA VAL A 195 6.91 -1.69 4.09
C VAL A 195 5.72 -1.50 3.16
N GLN A 196 4.71 -0.79 3.62
CA GLN A 196 3.55 -0.39 2.82
C GLN A 196 3.71 1.06 2.37
N VAL A 197 3.53 1.30 1.06
CA VAL A 197 3.58 2.63 0.45
C VAL A 197 2.18 3.08 0.06
N ARG A 198 1.66 4.13 0.70
CA ARG A 198 0.30 4.63 0.48
C ARG A 198 0.29 6.10 0.11
N MET A 199 -0.60 6.47 -0.81
CA MET A 199 -0.86 7.86 -1.16
C MET A 199 -2.26 8.22 -0.69
N LEU A 200 -2.35 9.05 0.35
CA LEU A 200 -3.58 9.40 1.03
C LEU A 200 -3.96 10.85 0.71
N PRO A 201 -5.15 11.12 0.16
CA PRO A 201 -5.62 12.49 -0.05
C PRO A 201 -5.71 13.25 1.27
N TYR A 202 -5.16 14.47 1.32
CA TYR A 202 -5.23 15.35 2.49
C TYR A 202 -5.88 16.68 2.11
N GLY A 203 -7.21 16.69 2.01
CA GLY A 203 -7.95 17.86 1.54
C GLY A 203 -7.68 18.21 0.06
N PRO A 204 -8.16 19.38 -0.41
CA PRO A 204 -8.05 19.75 -1.82
C PRO A 204 -6.60 20.00 -2.26
N GLY A 205 -6.12 19.22 -3.23
CA GLY A 205 -4.84 19.46 -3.90
C GLY A 205 -3.59 19.13 -3.07
N THR A 206 -3.74 18.45 -1.93
CA THR A 206 -2.60 17.95 -1.14
C THR A 206 -2.72 16.44 -0.96
N VAL A 207 -1.58 15.75 -1.03
CA VAL A 207 -1.48 14.30 -0.85
C VAL A 207 -0.42 14.02 0.20
N GLU A 208 -0.72 13.10 1.12
CA GLU A 208 0.25 12.47 2.00
C GLU A 208 0.78 11.20 1.31
N LEU A 209 2.08 11.18 1.03
CA LEU A 209 2.81 9.93 0.84
C LEU A 209 3.17 9.39 2.22
N LEU A 210 2.66 8.21 2.56
CA LEU A 210 2.90 7.53 3.83
C LEU A 210 3.56 6.18 3.57
N LEU A 211 4.74 5.99 4.13
CA LEU A 211 5.40 4.70 4.25
C LEU A 211 5.22 4.22 5.69
N THR A 212 4.81 2.97 5.88
CA THR A 212 4.71 2.32 7.20
C THR A 212 5.35 0.95 7.14
N GLY A 213 5.87 0.45 8.25
CA GLY A 213 6.38 -0.92 8.29
C GLY A 213 6.79 -1.34 9.70
N THR A 214 7.34 -2.55 9.78
CA THR A 214 7.82 -3.13 11.05
C THR A 214 9.33 -2.97 11.13
N ALA A 215 9.79 -2.05 11.98
CA ALA A 215 11.20 -1.96 12.32
C ALA A 215 11.59 -3.21 13.11
N SER A 216 12.61 -3.92 12.64
CA SER A 216 13.04 -5.21 13.14
C SER A 216 14.55 -5.29 13.27
N ARG A 217 15.01 -6.19 14.15
CA ARG A 217 16.42 -6.57 14.26
C ARG A 217 16.63 -7.97 13.70
N HIS A 218 17.62 -8.11 12.83
CA HIS A 218 18.13 -9.41 12.42
C HIS A 218 19.64 -9.51 12.71
N PRO A 219 20.10 -10.47 13.53
CA PRO A 219 21.49 -10.54 13.99
C PRO A 219 22.51 -10.74 12.86
N MET A 220 22.12 -11.41 11.78
CA MET A 220 23.00 -11.65 10.63
C MET A 220 23.09 -10.46 9.65
N LEU A 221 22.21 -9.46 9.79
CA LEU A 221 22.36 -8.20 9.03
C LEU A 221 23.41 -7.30 9.69
N SER A 222 23.40 -7.23 11.02
CA SER A 222 24.40 -6.53 11.81
C SER A 222 24.31 -6.92 13.30
N ASN A 223 25.45 -6.83 14.00
CA ASN A 223 25.55 -7.22 15.41
C ASN A 223 24.85 -6.24 16.39
N GLY A 224 24.39 -5.08 15.93
CA GLY A 224 23.79 -4.04 16.76
C GLY A 224 23.01 -3.00 15.95
N PRO A 225 22.61 -1.88 16.59
CA PRO A 225 22.00 -0.76 15.88
C PRO A 225 22.88 -0.24 14.76
N VAL A 226 22.26 0.26 13.70
CA VAL A 226 22.94 0.78 12.51
C VAL A 226 22.49 2.22 12.25
N PRO A 227 23.31 3.05 11.60
CA PRO A 227 22.86 4.36 11.13
C PRO A 227 21.75 4.20 10.08
N GLN A 228 20.93 5.25 9.91
CA GLN A 228 19.75 5.23 9.02
C GLN A 228 20.05 4.71 7.60
N HIS A 229 21.17 5.11 6.98
CA HIS A 229 21.55 4.69 5.63
C HIS A 229 22.00 3.21 5.51
N GLN A 230 22.09 2.49 6.63
CA GLN A 230 22.36 1.04 6.67
C GLN A 230 21.14 0.22 7.06
N VAL A 231 20.02 0.85 7.46
CA VAL A 231 18.77 0.15 7.72
C VAL A 231 18.27 -0.47 6.42
N VAL A 232 18.11 -1.79 6.40
CA VAL A 232 17.51 -2.53 5.29
C VAL A 232 16.03 -2.20 5.18
N THR A 233 15.47 -2.10 3.98
CA THR A 233 14.02 -1.91 3.80
C THR A 233 13.46 -2.89 2.78
N SER A 234 12.22 -3.32 2.97
CA SER A 234 11.57 -4.33 2.11
C SER A 234 10.06 -4.15 2.11
N GLU A 235 9.44 -4.12 0.93
CA GLU A 235 7.97 -4.18 0.76
C GLU A 235 7.44 -5.61 0.56
N LEU A 236 8.33 -6.60 0.54
CA LEU A 236 7.93 -8.01 0.46
C LEU A 236 7.00 -8.37 1.62
N THR A 237 5.97 -9.15 1.32
CA THR A 237 5.10 -9.72 2.36
C THR A 237 5.92 -10.65 3.27
N GLY A 238 5.36 -11.00 4.44
CA GLY A 238 6.02 -11.94 5.36
C GLY A 238 6.38 -13.27 4.68
N GLU A 239 5.48 -13.81 3.86
CA GLU A 239 5.68 -15.07 3.12
C GLU A 239 6.74 -14.92 2.03
N GLU A 240 6.76 -13.81 1.29
CA GLU A 240 7.79 -13.54 0.29
C GLU A 240 9.17 -13.38 0.93
N LEU A 241 9.26 -12.66 2.05
CA LEU A 241 10.49 -12.53 2.83
C LEU A 241 11.01 -13.89 3.30
N TRP A 242 10.11 -14.73 3.85
CA TRP A 242 10.44 -16.09 4.27
C TRP A 242 10.94 -16.95 3.11
N ASN A 243 10.26 -16.92 1.96
CA ASN A 243 10.63 -17.70 0.78
C ASN A 243 11.99 -17.28 0.23
N LEU A 244 12.28 -15.98 0.19
CA LEU A 244 13.58 -15.49 -0.24
C LEU A 244 14.69 -15.92 0.73
N ALA A 245 14.46 -15.84 2.03
CA ALA A 245 15.40 -16.33 3.04
C ALA A 245 15.68 -17.83 2.87
N ALA A 246 14.65 -18.65 2.63
CA ALA A 246 14.79 -20.08 2.35
C ALA A 246 15.61 -20.36 1.07
N MET A 247 15.54 -19.45 0.09
CA MET A 247 16.32 -19.51 -1.15
C MET A 247 17.73 -18.88 -1.03
N GLY A 248 18.13 -18.42 0.16
CA GLY A 248 19.42 -17.79 0.39
C GLY A 248 19.52 -16.37 -0.16
N TYR A 249 18.42 -15.63 -0.17
CA TYR A 249 18.36 -14.20 -0.50
C TYR A 249 17.86 -13.40 0.71
N VAL A 250 18.30 -12.15 0.79
CA VAL A 250 17.92 -11.19 1.83
C VAL A 250 17.57 -9.85 1.20
N PRO A 251 16.56 -9.12 1.72
CA PRO A 251 16.32 -7.76 1.30
C PRO A 251 17.52 -6.86 1.59
N HIS A 252 17.69 -5.86 0.73
CA HIS A 252 18.68 -4.81 0.90
C HIS A 252 18.02 -3.44 1.02
N GLN A 253 17.15 -3.07 0.08
CA GLN A 253 16.42 -1.80 0.15
C GLN A 253 15.16 -1.84 -0.72
N LEU A 254 14.10 -1.19 -0.26
CA LEU A 254 13.00 -0.74 -1.08
C LEU A 254 13.53 0.28 -2.10
N VAL A 255 13.33 0.00 -3.38
CA VAL A 255 13.66 0.89 -4.50
C VAL A 255 12.37 1.38 -5.14
N MET A 256 12.32 2.67 -5.48
CA MET A 256 11.13 3.30 -6.02
C MET A 256 11.52 4.32 -7.07
N ALA A 257 10.85 4.29 -8.22
CA ALA A 257 11.03 5.30 -9.25
C ALA A 257 9.70 5.75 -9.84
N THR A 258 9.65 7.01 -10.23
CA THR A 258 8.50 7.65 -10.87
C THR A 258 8.93 8.33 -12.15
N SER A 259 8.12 8.11 -13.18
CA SER A 259 8.22 8.74 -14.50
C SER A 259 6.91 9.46 -14.79
N VAL A 260 6.97 10.77 -15.01
CA VAL A 260 5.80 11.59 -15.38
C VAL A 260 5.91 11.98 -16.84
N TYR A 261 4.87 11.70 -17.62
CA TYR A 261 4.84 11.98 -19.05
C TYR A 261 3.64 12.86 -19.42
N SER A 262 3.87 13.81 -20.33
CA SER A 262 2.85 14.65 -20.94
C SER A 262 2.39 14.07 -22.28
N LEU A 263 1.07 13.96 -22.44
CA LEU A 263 0.45 13.61 -23.73
C LEU A 263 0.55 14.75 -24.76
N GLY A 264 0.97 15.95 -24.36
CA GLY A 264 1.01 17.13 -25.24
C GLY A 264 -0.38 17.67 -25.62
N VAL A 265 -1.43 17.21 -24.92
CA VAL A 265 -2.82 17.64 -25.11
C VAL A 265 -3.34 18.11 -23.76
N SER A 266 -4.01 19.27 -23.73
CA SER A 266 -4.60 19.82 -22.49
C SER A 266 -5.87 19.08 -22.03
N ALA A 267 -6.33 18.08 -22.79
CA ALA A 267 -7.49 17.27 -22.49
C ALA A 267 -7.07 16.02 -21.70
N SER A 268 -7.86 15.67 -20.69
CA SER A 268 -7.67 14.43 -19.93
C SER A 268 -7.71 13.20 -20.84
N ILE A 269 -7.08 12.09 -20.42
CA ILE A 269 -7.14 10.81 -21.13
C ILE A 269 -8.59 10.39 -21.40
N GLY A 270 -9.47 10.57 -20.40
CA GLY A 270 -10.89 10.27 -20.55
C GLY A 270 -11.61 11.09 -21.63
N ALA A 271 -11.14 12.31 -21.92
CA ALA A 271 -11.70 13.15 -22.98
C ALA A 271 -11.22 12.71 -24.37
N LEU A 272 -9.95 12.28 -24.49
CA LEU A 272 -9.40 11.65 -25.69
C LEU A 272 -10.19 10.37 -26.04
N PHE A 273 -10.48 9.53 -25.05
CA PHE A 273 -11.29 8.33 -25.26
C PHE A 273 -12.74 8.63 -25.65
N LYS A 274 -13.35 9.68 -25.10
CA LYS A 274 -14.72 10.10 -25.49
C LYS A 274 -14.81 10.57 -26.95
N SER A 275 -13.72 11.10 -27.51
CA SER A 275 -13.67 11.53 -28.91
C SER A 275 -13.45 10.38 -29.93
N ILE A 276 -13.19 9.16 -29.45
CA ILE A 276 -12.86 8.01 -30.31
C ILE A 276 -13.97 6.96 -30.19
N GLN A 277 -14.59 6.64 -31.33
CA GLN A 277 -15.74 5.72 -31.39
C GLN A 277 -15.36 4.24 -31.18
N ARG A 278 -14.08 3.86 -31.38
CA ARG A 278 -13.47 2.56 -31.05
C ARG A 278 -12.01 2.53 -31.54
N GLY A 279 -11.12 1.85 -30.81
CA GLY A 279 -9.75 1.57 -31.26
C GLY A 279 -8.68 1.83 -30.19
N GLU A 280 -7.50 1.26 -30.41
CA GLU A 280 -6.30 1.61 -29.64
C GLU A 280 -5.89 3.06 -29.94
N LEU A 281 -5.24 3.71 -28.98
CA LEU A 281 -4.52 4.97 -29.16
C LEU A 281 -3.01 4.65 -29.20
N PRO A 282 -2.41 4.30 -30.36
CA PRO A 282 -1.01 3.85 -30.43
C PRO A 282 -0.05 4.84 -29.78
N GLU A 283 -0.37 6.12 -29.91
CA GLU A 283 0.36 7.23 -29.34
C GLU A 283 0.37 7.27 -27.80
N VAL A 284 -0.78 7.02 -27.17
CA VAL A 284 -0.90 6.92 -25.71
C VAL A 284 -0.25 5.63 -25.26
N THR A 285 -0.50 4.52 -25.96
CA THR A 285 0.13 3.22 -25.69
C THR A 285 1.65 3.36 -25.64
N GLN A 286 2.27 3.88 -26.70
CA GLN A 286 3.72 4.03 -26.79
C GLN A 286 4.29 4.89 -25.66
N LEU A 287 3.59 5.97 -25.27
CA LEU A 287 4.00 6.83 -24.17
C LEU A 287 3.98 6.10 -22.83
N ILE A 288 2.95 5.27 -22.57
CA ILE A 288 2.91 4.41 -21.38
C ILE A 288 4.05 3.39 -21.38
N TYR A 289 4.36 2.78 -22.52
CA TYR A 289 5.50 1.87 -22.65
C TYR A 289 6.82 2.57 -22.31
N GLN A 290 7.05 3.77 -22.84
CA GLN A 290 8.23 4.57 -22.55
C GLN A 290 8.33 4.95 -21.07
N ALA A 291 7.24 5.45 -20.48
CA ALA A 291 7.20 5.83 -19.07
C ALA A 291 7.49 4.65 -18.14
N ARG A 292 6.93 3.47 -18.46
CA ARG A 292 7.20 2.23 -17.74
C ARG A 292 8.66 1.79 -17.86
N GLU A 293 9.20 1.76 -19.08
CA GLU A 293 10.59 1.35 -19.30
C GLU A 293 11.56 2.27 -18.54
N ASN A 294 11.32 3.58 -18.58
CA ASN A 294 12.12 4.55 -17.84
C ASN A 294 12.04 4.31 -16.32
N ALA A 295 10.85 4.08 -15.77
CA ALA A 295 10.68 3.82 -14.33
C ALA A 295 11.39 2.52 -13.91
N LEU A 296 11.30 1.46 -14.71
CA LEU A 296 11.98 0.18 -14.46
C LEU A 296 13.52 0.32 -14.55
N GLU A 297 14.01 1.11 -15.49
CA GLU A 297 15.44 1.36 -15.64
C GLU A 297 16.00 2.17 -14.47
N LEU A 298 15.24 3.12 -13.93
CA LEU A 298 15.62 3.89 -12.75
C LEU A 298 15.78 3.00 -11.50
N ILE A 299 14.80 2.14 -11.18
CA ILE A 299 14.94 1.22 -10.04
C ILE A 299 16.06 0.19 -10.26
N ARG A 300 16.31 -0.22 -11.52
CA ARG A 300 17.42 -1.11 -11.85
C ARG A 300 18.77 -0.45 -11.57
N LYS A 301 18.95 0.80 -12.01
CA LYS A 301 20.16 1.59 -11.73
C LYS A 301 20.36 1.83 -10.24
N GLU A 302 19.30 2.15 -9.51
CA GLU A 302 19.34 2.32 -8.06
C GLU A 302 19.77 1.02 -7.37
N ALA A 303 19.15 -0.12 -7.71
CA ALA A 303 19.52 -1.42 -7.17
C ALA A 303 20.98 -1.80 -7.49
N GLN A 304 21.46 -1.52 -8.70
CA GLN A 304 22.86 -1.74 -9.09
C GLN A 304 23.83 -0.86 -8.30
N ALA A 305 23.49 0.42 -8.10
CA ALA A 305 24.31 1.34 -7.31
C ALA A 305 24.40 0.91 -5.83
N LEU A 306 23.34 0.28 -5.31
CA LEU A 306 23.33 -0.36 -3.99
C LEU A 306 24.10 -1.70 -3.97
N GLY A 307 24.56 -2.21 -5.11
CA GLY A 307 25.22 -3.51 -5.24
C GLY A 307 24.29 -4.70 -5.03
N ALA A 308 23.00 -4.55 -5.33
CA ALA A 308 22.01 -5.62 -5.26
C ALA A 308 22.12 -6.57 -6.47
N ASP A 309 21.77 -7.83 -6.26
CA ASP A 309 21.78 -8.84 -7.32
C ASP A 309 20.53 -8.73 -8.20
N ARG A 310 19.37 -8.40 -7.59
CA ARG A 310 18.05 -8.44 -8.23
C ARG A 310 17.10 -7.42 -7.60
N VAL A 311 16.02 -7.10 -8.32
CA VAL A 311 14.82 -6.44 -7.78
C VAL A 311 13.65 -7.42 -7.88
N ILE A 312 12.96 -7.69 -6.77
CA ILE A 312 11.86 -8.65 -6.64
C ILE A 312 10.61 -7.94 -6.13
N GLY A 313 9.43 -8.52 -6.34
CA GLY A 313 8.15 -7.97 -5.87
C GLY A 313 7.69 -6.74 -6.66
N ASN A 314 8.20 -6.54 -7.88
CA ASN A 314 8.01 -5.28 -8.58
C ASN A 314 6.52 -4.98 -8.88
N ARG A 315 6.04 -3.83 -8.42
CA ARG A 315 4.69 -3.32 -8.67
C ARG A 315 4.77 -2.07 -9.54
N LEU A 316 3.98 -2.08 -10.62
CA LEU A 316 3.79 -0.93 -11.49
C LEU A 316 2.42 -0.32 -11.28
N GLN A 317 2.38 0.99 -11.06
CA GLN A 317 1.14 1.76 -10.94
C GLN A 317 1.13 2.86 -11.99
N ILE A 318 0.00 3.03 -12.66
CA ILE A 318 -0.19 4.08 -13.67
C ILE A 318 -1.36 4.94 -13.22
N ARG A 319 -1.17 6.26 -13.20
CA ARG A 319 -2.17 7.21 -12.70
C ARG A 319 -2.20 8.44 -13.60
N GLU A 320 -3.40 8.93 -13.92
CA GLU A 320 -3.55 10.27 -14.48
C GLU A 320 -3.51 11.27 -13.32
N ILE A 321 -2.55 12.20 -13.36
CA ILE A 321 -2.38 13.21 -12.29
C ILE A 321 -3.02 14.57 -12.66
N GLY A 322 -3.58 14.68 -13.87
CA GLY A 322 -4.33 15.84 -14.36
C GLY A 322 -3.71 16.46 -15.61
N SER A 323 -4.51 17.22 -16.38
CA SER A 323 -4.05 18.00 -17.53
C SER A 323 -3.26 17.22 -18.59
N GLY A 324 -3.61 15.95 -18.83
CA GLY A 324 -2.91 15.10 -19.80
C GLY A 324 -1.54 14.59 -19.33
N LEU A 325 -1.25 14.67 -18.03
CA LEU A 325 -0.07 14.09 -17.41
C LEU A 325 -0.38 12.69 -16.85
N VAL A 326 0.53 11.76 -17.13
CA VAL A 326 0.50 10.39 -16.61
C VAL A 326 1.72 10.14 -15.74
N GLU A 327 1.48 9.66 -14.53
CA GLU A 327 2.49 9.15 -13.62
C GLU A 327 2.58 7.63 -13.76
N VAL A 328 3.78 7.11 -13.95
CA VAL A 328 4.10 5.68 -13.83
C VAL A 328 5.08 5.50 -12.68
N VAL A 329 4.69 4.70 -11.69
CA VAL A 329 5.49 4.39 -10.50
C VAL A 329 5.90 2.92 -10.56
N ALA A 330 7.19 2.66 -10.37
CA ALA A 330 7.73 1.33 -10.15
C ALA A 330 8.23 1.24 -8.70
N LEU A 331 7.83 0.20 -7.98
CA LEU A 331 8.30 -0.13 -6.63
C LEU A 331 8.80 -1.57 -6.65
N GLY A 332 9.87 -1.86 -5.91
CA GLY A 332 10.35 -3.22 -5.73
C GLY A 332 11.31 -3.32 -4.54
N THR A 333 11.64 -4.55 -4.15
CA THR A 333 12.69 -4.79 -3.15
C THR A 333 13.97 -5.25 -3.84
N ALA A 334 15.03 -4.47 -3.70
CA ALA A 334 16.38 -4.87 -4.09
C ALA A 334 16.90 -5.93 -3.11
N VAL A 335 17.44 -7.04 -3.61
CA VAL A 335 17.87 -8.20 -2.81
C VAL A 335 19.31 -8.61 -3.13
N LYS A 336 19.96 -9.26 -2.16
CA LYS A 336 21.32 -9.82 -2.28
C LYS A 336 21.34 -11.27 -1.79
N ARG A 337 22.41 -12.01 -2.08
CA ARG A 337 22.66 -13.28 -1.38
C ARG A 337 22.70 -13.06 0.13
N ALA A 338 21.98 -13.92 0.84
CA ALA A 338 21.96 -13.92 2.29
C ALA A 338 23.33 -14.36 2.85
N PRO A 339 23.76 -13.82 4.01
CA PRO A 339 24.89 -14.35 4.75
C PRO A 339 24.71 -15.85 5.03
N ALA A 340 25.82 -16.60 5.06
CA ALA A 340 25.77 -18.03 5.32
C ALA A 340 25.12 -18.33 6.68
N GLY A 341 24.06 -19.14 6.69
CA GLY A 341 23.31 -19.49 7.90
C GLY A 341 22.04 -18.65 8.14
N MET A 342 21.79 -17.61 7.34
CA MET A 342 20.54 -16.85 7.39
C MET A 342 19.45 -17.62 6.66
N GLN A 343 18.73 -18.47 7.42
CA GLN A 343 17.61 -19.27 6.93
C GLN A 343 16.45 -19.21 7.91
N PRO A 344 15.22 -19.47 7.45
CA PRO A 344 14.10 -19.62 8.35
C PRO A 344 14.28 -20.79 9.32
N GLN A 345 13.63 -20.69 10.48
CA GLN A 345 13.68 -21.71 11.53
C GLN A 345 12.96 -22.99 11.10
N THR A 346 11.86 -22.85 10.36
CA THR A 346 11.10 -24.00 9.85
C THR A 346 11.53 -24.34 8.41
N PRO A 347 11.47 -25.63 8.03
CA PRO A 347 11.82 -26.05 6.66
C PRO A 347 10.74 -25.68 5.63
N GLN A 348 9.52 -25.38 6.07
CA GLN A 348 8.38 -25.06 5.21
C GLN A 348 7.39 -24.18 5.97
N LEU A 349 6.82 -23.17 5.29
CA LEU A 349 5.67 -22.42 5.81
C LEU A 349 4.49 -23.35 6.09
N ILE A 350 3.86 -23.13 7.24
CA ILE A 350 2.64 -23.83 7.61
C ILE A 350 1.47 -23.42 6.70
N PRO A 351 0.51 -24.31 6.41
CA PRO A 351 -0.62 -24.00 5.54
C PRO A 351 -1.42 -22.75 5.96
N GLN A 352 -1.55 -22.52 7.27
CA GLN A 352 -2.29 -21.38 7.83
C GLN A 352 -1.66 -20.04 7.47
N ALA A 353 -0.35 -20.00 7.19
CA ALA A 353 0.33 -18.80 6.74
C ALA A 353 0.13 -18.50 5.24
N VAL A 354 -0.47 -19.42 4.48
CA VAL A 354 -0.64 -19.27 3.01
C VAL A 354 -2.13 -19.27 2.61
N ILE A 355 -3.00 -19.83 3.44
CA ILE A 355 -4.43 -19.88 3.17
C ILE A 355 -5.05 -18.49 3.42
N VAL A 356 -5.50 -17.86 2.34
CA VAL A 356 -6.26 -16.61 2.42
C VAL A 356 -7.58 -16.84 3.13
N ASP A 357 -7.81 -16.08 4.20
CA ASP A 357 -9.06 -16.14 4.97
C ASP A 357 -10.28 -15.83 4.10
N LYS A 358 -11.34 -16.63 4.24
CA LYS A 358 -12.57 -16.49 3.43
C LYS A 358 -13.33 -15.19 3.73
N SER A 359 -13.12 -14.58 4.91
CA SER A 359 -13.64 -13.26 5.29
C SER A 359 -12.89 -12.11 4.63
N SER A 360 -11.65 -12.32 4.17
CA SER A 360 -10.81 -11.34 3.46
C SER A 360 -11.22 -11.13 2.00
N ARG A 361 -12.35 -11.70 1.57
CA ARG A 361 -12.89 -11.62 0.20
C ARG A 361 -13.67 -10.31 -0.09
N LYS A 362 -13.52 -9.28 0.74
CA LYS A 362 -14.04 -7.93 0.50
C LYS A 362 -12.92 -6.91 0.73
N THR A 363 -12.41 -6.38 -0.38
CA THR A 363 -11.89 -5.01 -0.56
C THR A 363 -11.81 -4.13 0.69
N ASP A 364 -10.59 -3.70 1.04
CA ASP A 364 -10.19 -2.32 1.38
C ASP A 364 -10.98 -1.51 2.43
N GLU A 365 -11.79 -2.16 3.28
CA GLU A 365 -12.48 -1.51 4.39
C GLU A 365 -11.92 -1.98 5.74
N SER A 366 -10.65 -1.65 5.99
CA SER A 366 -10.11 -1.53 7.36
C SER A 366 -10.83 -0.39 8.07
N VAL A 367 -11.23 -0.64 9.32
CA VAL A 367 -11.89 0.26 10.29
C VAL A 367 -11.93 1.74 9.88
N THR A 368 -13.14 2.22 9.62
CA THR A 368 -13.42 3.60 9.26
C THR A 368 -13.33 4.51 10.48
N GLY A 369 -12.36 5.43 10.50
CA GLY A 369 -12.32 6.55 11.44
C GLY A 369 -13.48 7.54 11.23
N LEU A 370 -13.60 8.55 12.08
CA LEU A 370 -14.68 9.55 11.97
C LEU A 370 -14.60 10.26 10.61
N GLY A 371 -15.67 10.13 9.81
CA GLY A 371 -15.78 10.78 8.50
C GLY A 371 -15.28 9.97 7.30
N ALA A 372 -15.03 8.66 7.43
CA ALA A 372 -14.97 7.82 6.23
C ALA A 372 -16.27 8.00 5.43
N PRO A 373 -16.22 8.09 4.09
CA PRO A 373 -17.44 8.16 3.31
C PRO A 373 -18.27 6.93 3.67
N LEU A 374 -19.42 7.14 4.30
CA LEU A 374 -20.47 6.13 4.31
C LEU A 374 -20.75 5.89 2.83
N GLY A 375 -20.19 4.81 2.29
CA GLY A 375 -20.54 4.30 0.99
C GLY A 375 -22.01 3.94 1.05
N GLY A 376 -22.86 4.94 0.81
CA GLY A 376 -24.29 4.77 0.83
C GLY A 376 -24.64 3.65 -0.14
N PRO A 377 -25.66 2.82 0.18
CA PRO A 377 -26.04 1.66 -0.64
C PRO A 377 -26.36 2.01 -2.11
N MET A 378 -26.44 3.29 -2.48
CA MET A 378 -26.68 3.76 -3.85
C MET A 378 -25.43 3.90 -4.75
N ALA A 379 -24.20 3.84 -4.24
CA ALA A 379 -23.00 3.75 -5.10
C ALA A 379 -22.70 2.31 -5.57
N ARG A 380 -23.38 1.32 -4.97
CA ARG A 380 -23.21 -0.12 -5.27
C ARG A 380 -24.09 -0.60 -6.43
N ALA A 381 -25.03 0.23 -6.91
CA ALA A 381 -25.94 -0.13 -7.99
C ALA A 381 -25.34 -0.02 -9.40
N GLN A 382 -24.17 0.62 -9.59
CA GLN A 382 -23.57 0.78 -10.91
C GLN A 382 -22.52 -0.27 -11.29
N ASN A 383 -22.11 -1.14 -10.36
CA ASN A 383 -21.14 -2.22 -10.64
C ASN A 383 -21.65 -3.65 -10.36
N VAL A 384 -22.94 -3.83 -10.02
CA VAL A 384 -23.59 -5.16 -9.92
C VAL A 384 -24.35 -5.54 -11.21
N GLY A 385 -24.32 -4.68 -12.24
CA GLY A 385 -25.10 -4.86 -13.47
C GLY A 385 -24.61 -5.92 -14.47
N ASN A 386 -23.45 -6.59 -14.27
CA ASN A 386 -22.85 -7.44 -15.32
C ASN A 386 -22.71 -8.94 -15.01
N SER A 387 -23.25 -9.44 -13.90
CA SER A 387 -23.30 -10.89 -13.62
C SER A 387 -24.72 -11.47 -13.49
N ALA A 388 -25.75 -10.62 -13.42
CA ALA A 388 -27.14 -11.03 -13.57
C ALA A 388 -27.55 -11.16 -15.05
N GLY A 389 -26.97 -10.34 -15.94
CA GLY A 389 -27.24 -10.35 -17.38
C GLY A 389 -26.79 -11.63 -18.08
N THR A 390 -25.68 -12.24 -17.67
CA THR A 390 -25.17 -13.50 -18.27
C THR A 390 -25.97 -14.73 -17.85
N ARG A 391 -26.58 -14.73 -16.65
CA ARG A 391 -27.48 -15.80 -16.21
C ARG A 391 -28.88 -15.67 -16.79
N ALA A 392 -29.41 -14.44 -16.93
CA ALA A 392 -30.69 -14.21 -17.60
C ALA A 392 -30.61 -14.46 -19.12
N LEU A 393 -29.49 -14.09 -19.77
CA LEU A 393 -29.27 -14.38 -21.19
C LEU A 393 -29.02 -15.87 -21.43
N GLY A 394 -28.32 -16.56 -20.53
CA GLY A 394 -28.16 -18.02 -20.58
C GLY A 394 -29.47 -18.80 -20.39
N LEU A 395 -30.35 -18.34 -19.49
CA LEU A 395 -31.69 -18.91 -19.32
C LEU A 395 -32.61 -18.59 -20.51
N ALA A 396 -32.55 -17.38 -21.08
CA ALA A 396 -33.34 -16.99 -22.24
C ALA A 396 -32.90 -17.70 -23.53
N ILE A 397 -31.59 -17.86 -23.76
CA ILE A 397 -31.04 -18.64 -24.89
C ILE A 397 -31.34 -20.13 -24.70
N GLY A 398 -31.22 -20.66 -23.47
CA GLY A 398 -31.60 -22.04 -23.16
C GLY A 398 -33.09 -22.31 -23.41
N LEU A 399 -33.98 -21.41 -22.97
CA LEU A 399 -35.42 -21.53 -23.18
C LEU A 399 -35.79 -21.38 -24.67
N PHE A 400 -35.12 -20.48 -25.40
CA PHE A 400 -35.36 -20.27 -26.83
C PHE A 400 -34.89 -21.46 -27.67
N VAL A 401 -33.73 -22.07 -27.36
CA VAL A 401 -33.26 -23.30 -28.04
C VAL A 401 -34.15 -24.49 -27.70
N MET A 402 -34.65 -24.60 -26.47
CA MET A 402 -35.59 -25.66 -26.07
C MET A 402 -36.96 -25.51 -26.77
N LEU A 403 -37.47 -24.28 -26.87
CA LEU A 403 -38.72 -23.99 -27.60
C LEU A 403 -38.58 -24.19 -29.11
N LEU A 404 -37.44 -23.81 -29.72
CA LEU A 404 -37.16 -24.08 -31.13
C LEU A 404 -37.06 -25.58 -31.40
N SER A 405 -36.42 -26.35 -30.51
CA SER A 405 -36.29 -27.80 -30.66
C SER A 405 -37.63 -28.52 -30.48
N CYS A 406 -38.51 -28.05 -29.59
CA CYS A 406 -39.87 -28.58 -29.44
C CYS A 406 -40.78 -28.23 -30.64
N CYS A 407 -40.64 -27.04 -31.24
CA CYS A 407 -41.37 -26.66 -32.45
C CYS A 407 -40.88 -27.43 -33.69
N LEU A 408 -39.58 -27.72 -33.80
CA LEU A 408 -39.02 -28.49 -34.92
C LEU A 408 -39.37 -29.99 -34.85
N THR A 409 -39.55 -30.57 -33.66
CA THR A 409 -40.06 -31.95 -33.53
C THR A 409 -41.57 -32.09 -33.79
N GLY A 410 -42.33 -31.00 -33.70
CA GLY A 410 -43.78 -31.00 -33.97
C GLY A 410 -44.19 -30.80 -35.44
N ILE A 411 -43.27 -30.38 -36.30
CA ILE A 411 -43.54 -30.08 -37.73
C ILE A 411 -43.19 -31.29 -38.64
N ILE A 412 -42.50 -32.31 -38.13
CA ILE A 412 -42.03 -33.45 -38.93
C ILE A 412 -43.10 -34.50 -39.31
N PRO A 413 -44.28 -34.66 -38.67
CA PRO A 413 -45.27 -35.61 -39.19
C PRO A 413 -46.24 -35.01 -40.24
N PHE A 414 -46.14 -33.73 -40.62
CA PHE A 414 -47.11 -33.10 -41.55
C PHE A 414 -46.61 -32.90 -42.99
N LEU A 415 -45.42 -33.41 -43.35
CA LEU A 415 -44.86 -33.34 -44.71
C LEU A 415 -44.58 -34.74 -45.33
N SER A 416 -45.27 -35.78 -44.87
CA SER A 416 -45.19 -37.13 -45.48
C SER A 416 -46.53 -37.70 -45.96
N GLN A 417 -47.55 -36.86 -46.19
CA GLN A 417 -48.74 -37.23 -46.98
C GLN A 417 -49.13 -36.10 -47.93
N GLN A 418 -48.41 -36.03 -49.05
CA GLN A 418 -48.97 -35.87 -50.41
C GLN A 418 -47.87 -36.14 -51.44
#